data_AF-A0A1Q6NNG6-F1
#
_entry.id   AF-A0A1Q6NNG6-F1
#
_cell.length_a   1.000
_cell.length_b   1.000
_cell.length_c   1.000
_cell.angle_alpha   90.00
_cell.angle_beta   90.00
_cell.angle_gamma   90.00
#
_symmetry.space_group_name_H-M   'P 1'
#
loop_
_entity.id
_entity.type
_entity.pdbx_description
1 polymer ?
#
loop_
_entity_poly.entity_id
_entity_poly.type
_entity_poly.pdbx_seq_one_letter_code
_entity_poly.pdbx_strand_id
1 'polypeptide(L)' 'MFKAFTGYTDTAVIAGKLHNTECMSYGPGSLQYAHKPDEFVEIRDIIRCEKVINHLVMSLCGEK' A
#
# COMPACT_ATOMS: atom_id res chain seq x y z
N MET A 1 -1.45 15.38 10.64
CA MET A 1 -2.12 15.81 9.39
C MET A 1 -2.25 14.59 8.49
N PHE A 2 -3.47 14.10 8.24
CA PHE A 2 -3.70 13.01 7.29
C PHE A 2 -3.50 13.56 5.88
N LYS A 3 -2.60 12.95 5.10
CA LYS A 3 -2.40 13.27 3.69
C LYS A 3 -3.03 12.16 2.87
N ALA A 4 -4.09 12.48 2.13
CA ALA A 4 -4.67 11.55 1.17
C ALA A 4 -3.65 11.24 0.06
N PHE A 5 -3.59 9.99 -0.38
CA PHE A 5 -2.82 9.61 -1.57
C PHE A 5 -3.56 10.08 -2.82
N THR A 6 -2.89 10.82 -3.69
CA THR A 6 -3.50 11.44 -4.88
C THR A 6 -3.29 10.63 -6.15
N GLY A 7 -2.56 9.51 -6.10
CA GLY A 7 -2.36 8.63 -7.24
C GLY A 7 -3.57 7.74 -7.49
N TYR A 8 -3.84 7.44 -8.75
CA TYR A 8 -4.82 6.42 -9.13
C TYR A 8 -4.36 5.04 -8.66
N THR A 9 -5.26 4.26 -8.07
CA THR A 9 -5.02 2.85 -7.74
C THR A 9 -6.25 2.03 -8.08
N ASP A 10 -6.05 0.80 -8.56
CA ASP A 10 -7.15 -0.12 -8.82
C ASP A 10 -7.95 -0.40 -7.53
N THR A 11 -7.27 -0.47 -6.39
CA THR A 11 -7.91 -0.58 -5.07
C THR A 11 -8.90 0.55 -4.81
N ALA A 12 -8.56 1.81 -5.08
CA ALA A 12 -9.48 2.92 -4.88
C ALA A 12 -10.73 2.81 -5.78
N VAL A 13 -10.55 2.33 -7.01
CA VAL A 13 -11.68 2.08 -7.93
C VAL A 13 -12.55 0.92 -7.43
N ILE A 14 -11.94 -0.19 -7.01
CA ILE A 14 -12.65 -1.35 -6.48
C ILE A 14 -13.42 -0.96 -5.20
N ALA A 15 -12.76 -0.27 -4.26
CA ALA A 15 -13.36 0.23 -3.02
C ALA A 15 -14.56 1.14 -3.31
N GLY A 16 -14.40 2.09 -4.23
CA GLY A 16 -15.47 3.01 -4.63
C GLY A 16 -16.64 2.32 -5.33
N LYS A 17 -16.37 1.35 -6.23
CA LYS A 17 -17.42 0.63 -6.97
C LYS A 17 -18.21 -0.35 -6.12
N LEU A 18 -17.57 -0.98 -5.14
CA LEU A 18 -18.18 -2.01 -4.28
C LEU A 18 -18.60 -1.47 -2.91
N HIS A 19 -18.42 -0.17 -2.65
CA HIS A 19 -18.60 0.42 -1.32
C HIS A 19 -17.82 -0.33 -0.23
N ASN A 20 -16.65 -0.88 -0.56
CA ASN A 20 -15.85 -1.70 0.34
C ASN A 20 -14.88 -0.81 1.15
N THR A 21 -15.12 -0.71 2.45
CA THR A 21 -14.28 0.07 3.39
C THR A 21 -13.00 -0.64 3.80
N GLU A 22 -12.90 -1.95 3.56
CA GLU A 22 -11.78 -2.80 3.98
C GLU A 22 -10.81 -3.11 2.83
N CYS A 23 -10.99 -2.48 1.67
CA CYS A 23 -10.11 -2.65 0.52
C CYS A 23 -9.01 -1.57 0.54
N MET A 24 -7.75 -1.99 0.73
CA MET A 24 -6.60 -1.09 0.88
C MET A 24 -5.45 -1.46 -0.06
N SER A 25 -4.70 -0.46 -0.50
CA SER A 25 -3.36 -0.62 -1.06
C SER A 25 -2.33 -0.04 -0.11
N TYR A 26 -1.27 -0.80 0.14
CA TYR A 26 -0.17 -0.37 0.99
C TYR A 26 1.15 -0.85 0.40
N GLY A 27 2.09 0.07 0.23
CA GLY A 27 3.39 -0.23 -0.35
C GLY A 27 4.36 0.93 -0.14
N PRO A 28 5.66 0.70 -0.37
CA PRO A 28 6.65 1.76 -0.31
C PRO A 28 6.64 2.56 -1.61
N GLY A 29 7.22 3.77 -1.58
CA GLY A 29 7.38 4.59 -2.77
C GLY A 29 7.22 6.08 -2.48
N SER A 30 7.52 6.89 -3.49
CA SER A 30 7.41 8.34 -3.40
C SER A 30 6.84 8.89 -4.68
N LEU A 31 5.75 9.66 -4.57
CA LEU A 31 5.17 10.40 -5.69
C LEU A 31 6.17 11.42 -6.29
N GLN A 32 7.22 11.80 -5.56
CA GLN A 32 8.26 12.68 -6.08
C GLN A 32 9.14 12.01 -7.13
N TYR A 33 9.38 10.70 -7.00
CA TYR A 33 10.30 9.93 -7.86
C TYR A 33 9.59 8.97 -8.82
N ALA A 34 8.30 8.69 -8.59
CA ALA A 34 7.51 7.81 -9.45
C ALA A 34 7.48 8.27 -10.91
N HIS A 35 7.59 7.31 -11.84
CA HIS A 35 7.61 7.51 -13.30
C HIS A 35 8.78 8.39 -13.80
N LYS A 36 9.89 8.44 -13.07
CA LYS A 36 11.11 9.12 -13.47
C LYS A 36 12.26 8.13 -13.65
N PRO A 37 13.31 8.45 -14.43
CA PRO A 37 14.44 7.55 -14.62
C PRO A 37 15.19 7.21 -13.32
N ASP A 38 15.12 8.08 -12.32
CA ASP A 38 15.69 7.93 -10.99
C ASP A 38 14.68 7.40 -9.96
N GLU A 39 13.63 6.70 -10.39
CA GLU A 39 12.67 6.08 -9.49
C GLU A 39 13.35 5.08 -8.55
N PHE A 40 13.18 5.29 -7.24
CA PHE A 40 13.74 4.42 -6.22
C PHE A 40 12.82 4.31 -5.01
N VAL A 41 13.14 3.32 -4.18
CA VAL A 41 12.54 3.07 -2.87
C VAL A 41 13.65 2.65 -1.90
N GLU A 42 13.53 3.06 -0.65
CA GLU A 42 14.42 2.66 0.42
C GLU A 42 14.22 1.17 0.79
N ILE A 43 15.31 0.42 0.93
CA ILE A 43 15.27 -1.02 1.30
C ILE A 43 14.53 -1.21 2.64
N ARG A 44 14.73 -0.32 3.61
CA ARG A 44 14.02 -0.35 4.90
C ARG A 44 12.51 -0.27 4.75
N ASP A 45 12.01 0.43 3.75
CA ASP A 45 10.58 0.59 3.51
C ASP A 45 9.99 -0.65 2.84
N ILE A 46 10.76 -1.34 1.99
CA ILE A 46 10.39 -2.66 1.45
C ILE A 46 10.23 -3.66 2.61
N ILE A 47 11.23 -3.74 3.49
CA ILE A 47 11.21 -4.64 4.66
C ILE A 47 10.04 -4.31 5.60
N ARG A 48 9.76 -3.02 5.82
CA ARG A 48 8.61 -2.60 6.63
C ARG A 48 7.29 -3.03 6.00
N CYS A 49 7.11 -2.83 4.70
CA CYS A 49 5.89 -3.22 3.99
C CYS A 49 5.68 -4.74 4.02
N GLU A 50 6.74 -5.52 3.82
CA GLU A 50 6.70 -6.99 3.96
C GLU A 50 6.22 -7.42 5.35
N LYS A 51 6.79 -6.86 6.42
CA LYS A 51 6.36 -7.15 7.80
C LYS A 51 4.89 -6.83 8.06
N VAL A 52 4.41 -5.68 7.58
CA VAL A 52 3.00 -5.26 7.76
C VAL A 52 2.06 -6.20 7.02
N ILE A 53 2.36 -6.51 5.76
CA ILE A 53 1.52 -7.41 4.94
C ILE A 53 1.51 -8.81 5.55
N ASN A 54 2.67 -9.34 5.95
CA ASN A 54 2.74 -10.63 6.64
C ASN A 54 1.94 -10.64 7.94
N HIS A 55 2.07 -9.61 8.77
CA HIS A 55 1.28 -9.52 9.99
C HIS A 55 -0.23 -9.51 9.73
N LEU A 56 -0.67 -8.79 8.69
CA LEU A 56 -2.08 -8.75 8.29
C LEU A 56 -2.56 -10.13 7.81
N VAL A 57 -1.77 -10.79 6.95
CA VAL A 57 -2.09 -12.15 6.46
C VAL A 57 -2.20 -13.13 7.61
N MET A 58 -1.21 -13.18 8.51
CA MET A 58 -1.22 -14.09 9.67
C MET A 58 -2.42 -13.83 10.58
N SER A 59 -2.76 -12.55 10.79
CA SER A 59 -3.91 -12.17 11.62
C SER A 59 -5.26 -12.57 11.01
N LEU A 60 -5.39 -12.54 9.68
CA LEU A 60 -6.62 -12.89 8.97
C LEU A 60 -6.76 -14.39 8.71
N CYS A 61 -5.66 -15.09 8.44
CA CYS A 61 -5.67 -16.51 8.12
C CYS A 61 -5.68 -17.41 9.37
N GLY A 62 -5.57 -16.84 10.58
CA GLY A 62 -5.71 -17.57 11.83
C GLY A 62 -4.52 -18.49 12.16
N GLU A 63 -3.39 -18.32 11.49
CA GLU A 63 -2.14 -18.98 11.85
C GLU A 63 -1.53 -18.22 13.03
N LYS A 64 -1.66 -18.79 14.24
CA LYS A 64 -0.98 -18.32 15.46
C LYS A 64 0.48 -18.76 15.47
#